data_AF-A0A7E4W1M0-F1
#
_entry.id   AF-A0A7E4W1M0-F1
#
_cell.length_a   1.000
_cell.length_b   1.000
_cell.length_c   1.000
_cell.angle_alpha   90.00
_cell.angle_beta   90.00
_cell.angle_gamma   90.00
#
_symmetry.space_group_name_H-M   'P 1'
#
loop_
_entity.id
_entity.type
_entity.pdbx_description
1 polymer ?
#
loop_
_entity_poly.entity_id
_entity_poly.type
_entity_poly.pdbx_seq_one_letter_code
_entity_poly.pdbx_strand_id
1 'polypeptide(L)'
;MAASSGRTSPPAFYMLRPGQIQTMVFMDFEATDLIPRNRNVDKFPVPGDTKRSIAQQVTTAATTADNKVTMPQITELSFLAVPRQVFQRKADELHDDLDFLDIGAPVTVNDVPSNAYYAQVKPQLTAPEWENYEKLRRTVAAMHLSFEDLRYKHYFSEEWPIVHAFLSRLKKPACIIAHNGANFDFRLLYAELVKNKMMEKYPLPEDVYFLDSYMAFLDIERGHFDNLAVTTNTVNWAKVSEAVVVARELSQERSVAAQESTEVTLEIKQEIVPDSQDVAGSADADTTAAALNAALAPPPEVREAGMHTPPRKRKPTEAEESLIKSPSRSRHLFPENEATPMSFLNTANWSPAKRRRTTHKLFEEAEGGNWVFSENTATRFFFGGNFKLENLYQQVTKKTYAAHHAHDDCEALLQVALFYGSDFLKYMDTRREKIPIFHGQ
;
A
#
# COMPACT_ATOMS: atom_id res chain seq x y z
N MET A 1 -26.94 9.57 42.96
CA MET A 1 -26.84 8.91 41.65
C MET A 1 -26.76 9.98 40.57
N ALA A 2 -25.56 10.28 40.08
CA ALA A 2 -25.37 11.11 38.89
C ALA A 2 -24.23 10.46 38.10
N ALA A 3 -24.58 9.83 36.98
CA ALA A 3 -23.64 9.15 36.11
C ALA A 3 -22.89 10.19 35.28
N SER A 4 -21.58 10.32 35.52
CA SER A 4 -20.68 11.11 34.69
C SER A 4 -20.43 10.36 33.38
N SER A 5 -21.06 10.79 32.30
CA SER A 5 -20.70 10.36 30.94
C SER A 5 -19.35 10.98 30.58
N GLY A 6 -18.28 10.18 30.68
CA GLY A 6 -16.97 10.52 30.14
C GLY A 6 -17.05 10.65 28.63
N ARG A 7 -17.20 11.88 28.14
CA ARG A 7 -16.89 12.21 26.75
C ARG A 7 -15.38 12.14 26.61
N THR A 8 -14.90 11.09 25.96
CA THR A 8 -13.55 11.07 25.39
C THR A 8 -13.43 12.27 24.45
N SER A 9 -12.48 13.14 24.75
CA SER A 9 -12.09 14.23 23.88
C SER A 9 -11.74 13.67 22.51
N PRO A 10 -12.14 14.29 21.39
CA PRO A 10 -11.66 13.89 20.07
C PRO A 10 -10.13 13.96 20.05
N PRO A 11 -9.43 13.01 19.40
CA PRO A 11 -7.97 13.01 19.33
C PRO A 11 -7.50 14.34 18.75
N ALA A 12 -6.41 14.87 19.33
CA ALA A 12 -5.85 16.18 19.00
C ALA A 12 -5.89 16.42 17.49
N PHE A 13 -6.67 17.43 17.09
CA PHE A 13 -6.86 17.86 15.72
C PHE A 13 -5.54 17.81 14.94
N TYR A 14 -5.58 17.18 13.76
CA TYR A 14 -4.56 17.24 12.72
C TYR A 14 -4.31 18.71 12.30
N MET A 15 -3.64 19.49 13.14
CA MET A 15 -3.21 20.84 12.81
C MET A 15 -2.11 20.71 11.78
N LEU A 16 -2.49 20.93 10.53
CA LEU A 16 -1.58 20.97 9.40
C LEU A 16 -0.53 22.04 9.69
N ARG A 17 0.75 21.64 9.66
CA ARG A 17 1.85 22.59 9.81
C ARG A 17 1.90 23.47 8.56
N PRO A 18 2.18 24.79 8.70
CA PRO A 18 2.44 25.64 7.56
C PRO A 18 3.48 25.00 6.63
N GLY A 19 3.17 24.97 5.33
CA GLY A 19 4.06 24.39 4.32
C GLY A 19 3.95 22.88 4.11
N GLN A 20 3.02 22.15 4.74
CA GLN A 20 2.78 20.74 4.38
C GLN A 20 1.95 20.60 3.10
N ILE A 21 2.26 19.58 2.31
CA ILE A 21 1.44 19.24 1.13
C ILE A 21 0.04 18.84 1.57
N GLN A 22 -0.95 19.48 0.94
CA GLN A 22 -2.37 19.31 1.20
C GLN A 22 -3.04 18.31 0.26
N THR A 23 -2.51 18.16 -0.96
CA THR A 23 -3.02 17.23 -1.96
C THR A 23 -1.86 16.50 -2.64
N MET A 24 -1.90 15.18 -2.65
CA MET A 24 -1.01 14.34 -3.45
C MET A 24 -1.68 14.06 -4.78
N VAL A 25 -0.96 14.20 -5.88
CA VAL A 25 -1.45 13.94 -7.24
C VAL A 25 -0.56 12.88 -7.85
N PHE A 26 -1.00 11.62 -7.82
CA PHE A 26 -0.29 10.53 -8.49
C PHE A 26 -0.50 10.67 -9.98
N MET A 27 0.57 10.53 -10.75
CA MET A 27 0.59 10.79 -12.18
C MET A 27 1.44 9.74 -12.88
N ASP A 28 0.97 9.33 -14.05
CA ASP A 28 1.64 8.41 -14.95
C ASP A 28 1.18 8.69 -16.38
N PHE A 29 2.06 8.46 -17.36
CA PHE A 29 1.77 8.59 -18.79
C PHE A 29 2.21 7.36 -19.58
N GLU A 30 1.36 6.91 -20.50
CA GLU A 30 1.79 6.06 -21.60
C GLU A 30 2.14 6.90 -22.83
N ALA A 31 3.13 6.43 -23.58
CA ALA A 31 3.73 7.21 -24.67
C ALA A 31 4.01 6.38 -25.92
N THR A 32 4.31 7.08 -27.01
CA THR A 32 4.61 6.45 -28.31
C THR A 32 5.93 5.71 -28.37
N ASP A 33 6.85 5.94 -27.43
CA ASP A 33 8.16 5.28 -27.34
C ASP A 33 8.79 5.56 -25.96
N LEU A 34 9.93 4.94 -25.68
CA LEU A 34 10.79 5.29 -24.56
C LEU A 34 11.62 6.54 -24.87
N ILE A 35 11.95 7.31 -23.84
CA ILE A 35 12.94 8.39 -23.97
C ILE A 35 14.33 7.75 -24.14
N PRO A 36 15.07 8.08 -25.22
CA PRO A 36 16.42 7.55 -25.41
C PRO A 36 17.32 7.88 -24.23
N ARG A 37 17.97 6.86 -23.69
CA ARG A 37 18.78 7.01 -22.47
C ARG A 37 20.07 7.78 -22.77
N ASN A 38 20.22 8.94 -22.17
CA ASN A 38 21.45 9.73 -22.19
C ASN A 38 22.28 9.43 -20.95
N ARG A 39 23.36 8.65 -21.06
CA ARG A 39 24.19 8.25 -19.91
C ARG A 39 24.81 9.42 -19.13
N ASN A 40 24.93 10.60 -19.74
CA ASN A 40 25.47 11.78 -19.07
C ASN A 40 24.45 12.42 -18.12
N VAL A 41 23.15 12.28 -18.42
CA VAL A 41 22.03 12.88 -17.67
C VAL A 41 21.31 11.82 -16.82
N ASP A 42 21.09 10.63 -17.38
CA ASP A 42 20.33 9.52 -16.81
C ASP A 42 21.21 8.60 -15.96
N LYS A 43 21.74 9.18 -14.87
CA LYS A 43 22.51 8.44 -13.87
C LYS A 43 21.57 7.60 -13.02
N PHE A 44 21.98 6.37 -12.71
CA PHE A 44 21.29 5.58 -11.70
C PHE A 44 21.40 6.31 -10.35
N PRO A 45 20.28 6.52 -9.64
CA PRO A 45 20.33 7.20 -8.36
C PRO A 45 21.05 6.32 -7.33
N VAL A 46 21.97 6.94 -6.59
CA VAL A 46 22.70 6.29 -5.50
C VAL A 46 21.88 6.40 -4.22
N PRO A 47 21.37 5.32 -3.61
CA PRO A 47 20.49 5.41 -2.44
C PRO A 47 21.08 6.31 -1.34
N GLY A 48 20.28 7.24 -0.80
CA GLY A 48 20.71 8.19 0.23
C GLY A 48 21.47 9.43 -0.26
N ASP A 49 21.69 9.61 -1.56
CA ASP A 49 22.33 10.83 -2.09
C ASP A 49 21.46 12.07 -1.86
N THR A 50 21.88 12.87 -0.88
CA THR A 50 21.19 14.10 -0.46
C THR A 50 21.34 15.26 -1.44
N LYS A 51 22.27 15.19 -2.40
CA LYS A 51 22.57 16.25 -3.36
C LYS A 51 21.74 16.15 -4.64
N ARG A 52 20.91 15.12 -4.80
CA ARG A 52 20.01 15.00 -5.95
C ARG A 52 18.97 16.11 -5.94
N SER A 53 18.72 16.66 -7.12
CA SER A 53 17.62 17.58 -7.37
C SER A 53 16.85 17.14 -8.60
N ILE A 54 15.56 16.86 -8.44
CA ILE A 54 14.69 16.53 -9.58
C ILE A 54 14.56 17.75 -10.50
N ALA A 55 14.54 18.96 -9.94
CA ALA A 55 14.45 20.18 -10.72
C ALA A 55 15.67 20.37 -11.61
N GLN A 56 16.87 20.17 -11.06
CA GLN A 56 18.11 20.24 -11.83
C GLN A 56 18.16 19.15 -12.90
N GLN A 57 17.77 17.93 -12.58
CA GLN A 57 17.79 16.81 -13.53
C GLN A 57 16.86 17.07 -14.72
N VAL A 58 15.60 17.43 -14.45
CA VAL A 58 14.61 17.72 -15.50
C VAL A 58 15.01 18.95 -16.30
N THR A 59 15.52 20.01 -15.66
CA THR A 59 15.98 21.22 -16.36
C THR A 59 17.21 20.97 -17.23
N THR A 60 18.15 20.17 -16.75
CA THR A 60 19.35 19.78 -17.53
C THR A 60 18.91 18.96 -18.74
N ALA A 61 18.09 17.94 -18.54
CA ALA A 61 17.54 17.13 -19.64
C ALA A 61 16.81 18.01 -20.67
N ALA A 62 15.96 18.93 -20.20
CA ALA A 62 15.22 19.88 -21.03
C ALA A 62 16.11 20.76 -21.92
N THR A 63 17.28 21.15 -21.43
CA THR A 63 18.19 22.11 -22.09
C THR A 63 19.30 21.44 -22.90
N THR A 64 19.47 20.13 -22.79
CA THR A 64 20.52 19.41 -23.54
C THR A 64 20.12 19.30 -25.01
N ALA A 65 21.08 19.48 -25.94
CA ALA A 65 20.83 19.46 -27.39
C ALA A 65 20.18 18.15 -27.91
N ASP A 66 20.33 17.05 -27.16
CA ASP A 66 19.69 15.76 -27.45
C ASP A 66 18.16 15.80 -27.36
N ASN A 67 17.56 16.79 -26.70
CA ASN A 67 16.11 17.01 -26.72
C ASN A 67 15.59 17.63 -28.04
N LYS A 68 16.47 17.88 -29.03
CA LYS A 68 16.06 18.10 -30.44
C LYS A 68 15.68 16.80 -31.15
N VAL A 69 15.98 15.64 -30.56
CA VAL A 69 15.42 14.35 -30.97
C VAL A 69 13.92 14.37 -30.70
N THR A 70 13.13 13.72 -31.56
CA THR A 70 11.69 13.55 -31.40
C THR A 70 11.40 12.84 -30.08
N MET A 71 11.08 13.62 -29.04
CA MET A 71 10.54 13.09 -27.79
C MET A 71 9.28 12.28 -28.12
N PRO A 72 9.04 11.16 -27.42
CA PRO A 72 7.79 10.43 -27.58
C PRO A 72 6.61 11.34 -27.23
N GLN A 73 5.43 10.98 -27.73
CA GLN A 73 4.20 11.73 -27.51
C GLN A 73 3.29 10.96 -26.56
N ILE A 74 2.54 11.66 -25.74
CA ILE A 74 1.62 11.03 -24.79
C ILE A 74 0.45 10.42 -25.56
N THR A 75 0.12 9.16 -25.26
CA THR A 75 -1.06 8.44 -25.75
C THR A 75 -2.12 8.26 -24.67
N GLU A 76 -1.72 8.28 -23.41
CA GLU A 76 -2.60 8.14 -22.25
C GLU A 76 -2.04 8.95 -21.09
N LEU A 77 -2.90 9.64 -20.35
CA LEU A 77 -2.51 10.36 -19.15
C LEU A 77 -3.48 10.12 -18.00
N SER A 78 -2.93 10.03 -16.79
CA SER A 78 -3.70 9.86 -15.57
C SER A 78 -3.18 10.79 -14.47
N PHE A 79 -4.12 11.37 -13.73
CA PHE A 79 -3.89 12.17 -12.54
C PHE A 79 -4.89 11.76 -11.46
N LEU A 80 -4.39 11.20 -10.36
CA LEU A 80 -5.18 10.76 -9.22
C LEU A 80 -4.87 11.64 -7.99
N ALA A 81 -5.78 12.54 -7.65
CA ALA A 81 -5.61 13.48 -6.55
C ALA A 81 -6.25 13.00 -5.26
N VAL A 82 -5.44 12.89 -4.20
CA VAL A 82 -5.84 12.45 -2.85
C VAL A 82 -5.52 13.55 -1.83
N PRO A 83 -6.52 14.06 -1.09
CA PRO A 83 -6.28 14.99 0.01
C PRO A 83 -5.44 14.34 1.12
N ARG A 84 -4.54 15.11 1.74
CA ARG A 84 -3.62 14.62 2.79
C ARG A 84 -4.33 13.89 3.93
N GLN A 85 -5.44 14.45 4.42
CA GLN A 85 -6.21 13.87 5.52
C GLN A 85 -6.81 12.51 5.15
N VAL A 86 -7.24 12.34 3.90
CA VAL A 86 -7.77 11.08 3.39
C VAL A 86 -6.67 10.04 3.31
N PHE A 87 -5.52 10.39 2.75
CA PHE A 87 -4.36 9.50 2.68
C PHE A 87 -3.88 9.06 4.08
N GLN A 88 -3.73 10.01 5.01
CA GLN A 88 -3.27 9.69 6.37
C GLN A 88 -4.21 8.70 7.04
N ARG A 89 -5.53 8.97 7.02
CA ARG A 89 -6.52 8.08 7.60
C ARG A 89 -6.45 6.69 6.95
N LYS A 90 -6.34 6.60 5.63
CA LYS A 90 -6.24 5.33 4.90
C LYS A 90 -4.93 4.58 5.17
N ALA A 91 -3.82 5.29 5.37
CA ALA A 91 -2.56 4.68 5.77
C ALA A 91 -2.60 4.17 7.23
N ASP A 92 -3.27 4.91 8.12
CA ASP A 92 -3.47 4.49 9.52
C ASP A 92 -4.39 3.25 9.58
N GLU A 93 -5.53 3.26 8.87
CA GLU A 93 -6.43 2.09 8.72
C GLU A 93 -5.64 0.85 8.22
N LEU A 94 -4.81 1.01 7.19
CA LEU A 94 -3.98 -0.08 6.67
C LEU A 94 -2.94 -0.57 7.69
N HIS A 95 -2.34 0.34 8.46
CA HIS A 95 -1.36 -0.02 9.47
C HIS A 95 -2.00 -0.89 10.56
N ASP A 96 -3.18 -0.47 11.04
CA ASP A 96 -3.95 -1.17 12.07
C ASP A 96 -4.44 -2.54 11.56
N ASP A 97 -4.99 -2.61 10.34
CA ASP A 97 -5.48 -3.87 9.75
C ASP A 97 -4.37 -4.92 9.63
N LEU A 98 -3.16 -4.49 9.28
CA LEU A 98 -2.02 -5.39 9.11
C LEU A 98 -1.43 -5.90 10.42
N ASP A 99 -1.73 -5.29 11.55
CA ASP A 99 -1.33 -5.82 12.85
C ASP A 99 -2.14 -7.09 13.21
N PHE A 100 -3.30 -7.30 12.57
CA PHE A 100 -4.15 -8.48 12.75
C PHE A 100 -4.02 -9.53 11.65
N LEU A 101 -3.43 -9.18 10.51
CA LEU A 101 -3.27 -10.07 9.36
C LEU A 101 -1.89 -10.73 9.35
N ASP A 102 -1.82 -11.91 8.71
CA ASP A 102 -0.53 -12.52 8.40
C ASP A 102 0.27 -11.59 7.44
N ILE A 103 1.58 -11.45 7.69
CA ILE A 103 2.49 -10.63 6.88
C ILE A 103 2.47 -11.09 5.41
N GLY A 104 2.20 -12.37 5.16
CA GLY A 104 2.05 -12.96 3.83
C GLY A 104 0.71 -12.70 3.13
N ALA A 105 -0.30 -12.16 3.83
CA ALA A 105 -1.64 -12.04 3.28
C ALA A 105 -1.73 -10.96 2.16
N PRO A 106 -2.43 -11.23 1.04
CA PRO A 106 -2.73 -10.21 0.04
C PRO A 106 -3.64 -9.11 0.58
N VAL A 107 -3.20 -7.85 0.49
CA VAL A 107 -3.90 -6.69 1.04
C VAL A 107 -3.76 -5.48 0.11
N THR A 108 -4.88 -4.80 -0.13
CA THR A 108 -4.96 -3.51 -0.82
C THR A 108 -5.91 -2.61 -0.05
N VAL A 109 -5.67 -1.30 -0.12
CA VAL A 109 -6.59 -0.30 0.44
C VAL A 109 -7.66 -0.01 -0.60
N ASN A 110 -8.86 -0.52 -0.38
CA ASN A 110 -9.98 -0.25 -1.27
C ASN A 110 -10.60 1.13 -0.98
N ASP A 111 -11.30 1.67 -1.97
CA ASP A 111 -12.15 2.85 -1.83
C ASP A 111 -11.43 4.07 -1.24
N VAL A 112 -10.25 4.42 -1.78
CA VAL A 112 -9.55 5.65 -1.41
C VAL A 112 -10.25 6.83 -2.10
N PRO A 113 -11.00 7.69 -1.38
CA PRO A 113 -11.72 8.79 -2.01
C PRO A 113 -10.75 9.75 -2.67
N SER A 114 -10.88 9.89 -3.99
CA SER A 114 -9.95 10.62 -4.83
C SER A 114 -10.70 11.34 -5.95
N ASN A 115 -10.11 12.44 -6.43
CA ASN A 115 -10.53 13.05 -7.69
C ASN A 115 -9.59 12.54 -8.78
N ALA A 116 -10.13 11.98 -9.84
CA ALA A 116 -9.33 11.49 -10.96
C ALA A 116 -9.57 12.33 -12.21
N TYR A 117 -8.49 12.55 -12.96
CA TYR A 117 -8.56 12.94 -14.36
C TYR A 117 -7.80 11.89 -15.17
N TYR A 118 -8.45 11.35 -16.18
CA TYR A 118 -7.87 10.36 -17.05
C TYR A 118 -8.33 10.64 -18.48
N ALA A 119 -7.39 10.58 -19.43
CA ALA A 119 -7.69 10.76 -20.83
C ALA A 119 -6.73 9.96 -21.71
N GLN A 120 -7.26 9.44 -22.80
CA GLN A 120 -6.48 8.98 -23.93
C GLN A 120 -6.30 10.14 -24.91
N VAL A 121 -5.11 10.28 -25.46
CA VAL A 121 -4.70 11.43 -26.26
C VAL A 121 -4.24 10.97 -27.63
N LYS A 122 -4.68 11.68 -28.67
CA LYS A 122 -4.22 11.45 -30.03
C LYS A 122 -2.85 12.11 -30.23
N PRO A 123 -1.77 11.35 -30.44
CA PRO A 123 -0.48 11.95 -30.74
C PRO A 123 -0.49 12.55 -32.16
N GLN A 124 0.25 13.64 -32.34
CA GLN A 124 0.46 14.29 -33.64
C GLN A 124 1.57 13.57 -34.40
N LEU A 125 1.26 12.38 -34.90
CA LEU A 125 2.14 11.57 -35.75
C LEU A 125 1.73 11.69 -37.23
N THR A 126 2.73 11.72 -38.10
CA THR A 126 2.60 11.55 -39.55
C THR A 126 2.23 10.11 -39.90
N ALA A 127 1.79 9.85 -41.14
CA ALA A 127 1.43 8.50 -41.56
C ALA A 127 2.59 7.47 -41.43
N PRO A 128 3.84 7.78 -41.80
CA PRO A 128 4.97 6.86 -41.57
C PRO A 128 5.26 6.62 -40.08
N GLU A 129 5.11 7.64 -39.24
CA GLU A 129 5.31 7.50 -37.79
C GLU A 129 4.23 6.61 -37.17
N TRP A 130 2.97 6.74 -37.61
CA TRP A 130 1.90 5.82 -37.23
C TRP A 130 2.16 4.38 -37.66
N GLU A 131 2.67 4.17 -38.87
CA GLU A 131 3.05 2.83 -39.33
C GLU A 131 4.15 2.21 -38.46
N ASN A 132 5.15 3.01 -38.07
CA ASN A 132 6.20 2.57 -37.16
C ASN A 132 5.68 2.27 -35.75
N TYR A 133 4.83 3.14 -35.21
CA TYR A 133 4.17 2.94 -33.92
C TYR A 133 3.36 1.63 -33.89
N GLU A 134 2.53 1.39 -34.92
CA GLU A 134 1.74 0.16 -35.04
C GLU A 134 2.59 -1.12 -35.15
N LYS A 135 3.82 -1.02 -35.66
CA LYS A 135 4.77 -2.13 -35.66
C LYS A 135 5.34 -2.37 -34.27
N LEU A 136 5.84 -1.31 -33.62
CA LEU A 136 6.46 -1.38 -32.29
C LEU A 136 5.49 -1.85 -31.21
N ARG A 137 4.26 -1.35 -31.24
CA ARG A 137 3.24 -1.66 -30.22
C ARG A 137 2.88 -3.14 -30.14
N ARG A 138 3.08 -3.90 -31.22
CA ARG A 138 2.86 -5.35 -31.25
C ARG A 138 3.92 -6.12 -30.46
N THR A 139 5.05 -5.48 -30.17
CA THR A 139 6.18 -6.08 -29.45
C THR A 139 6.44 -5.47 -28.09
N VAL A 140 5.90 -4.27 -27.82
CA VAL A 140 6.12 -3.51 -26.59
C VAL A 140 4.81 -3.43 -25.82
N ALA A 141 4.72 -4.14 -24.68
CA ALA A 141 3.49 -4.21 -23.88
C ALA A 141 3.01 -2.84 -23.36
N ALA A 142 3.95 -1.92 -23.06
CA ALA A 142 3.67 -0.52 -22.70
C ALA A 142 2.83 0.23 -23.74
N MET A 143 3.04 -0.09 -25.01
CA MET A 143 2.35 0.54 -26.12
C MET A 143 1.08 -0.26 -26.45
N HIS A 144 0.02 -0.10 -25.65
CA HIS A 144 -1.17 -0.94 -25.80
C HIS A 144 -2.27 -0.36 -26.70
N LEU A 145 -2.29 0.96 -26.91
CA LEU A 145 -3.31 1.65 -27.71
C LEU A 145 -2.99 1.62 -29.21
N SER A 146 -3.99 1.46 -30.06
CA SER A 146 -3.84 1.51 -31.53
C SER A 146 -4.23 2.87 -32.10
N PHE A 147 -3.88 3.10 -33.37
CA PHE A 147 -4.38 4.24 -34.13
C PHE A 147 -5.91 4.33 -34.09
N GLU A 148 -6.60 3.19 -34.20
CA GLU A 148 -8.07 3.15 -34.21
C GLU A 148 -8.67 3.58 -32.87
N ASP A 149 -8.00 3.26 -31.75
CA ASP A 149 -8.41 3.69 -30.41
C ASP A 149 -8.22 5.20 -30.22
N LEU A 150 -7.18 5.77 -30.82
CA LEU A 150 -6.73 7.14 -30.60
C LEU A 150 -7.25 8.16 -31.64
N ARG A 151 -7.64 7.73 -32.85
CA ARG A 151 -7.90 8.65 -33.98
C ARG A 151 -9.00 9.68 -33.76
N TYR A 152 -9.96 9.37 -32.88
CA TYR A 152 -11.09 10.22 -32.51
C TYR A 152 -10.93 10.91 -31.15
N LYS A 153 -9.80 10.70 -30.47
CA LYS A 153 -9.49 11.36 -29.21
C LYS A 153 -8.96 12.77 -29.46
N HIS A 154 -9.01 13.58 -28.41
CA HIS A 154 -8.45 14.92 -28.41
C HIS A 154 -6.93 14.91 -28.47
N TYR A 155 -6.35 15.99 -28.96
CA TYR A 155 -4.91 16.24 -28.88
C TYR A 155 -4.51 16.71 -27.49
N PHE A 156 -3.23 16.58 -27.14
CA PHE A 156 -2.70 17.04 -25.84
C PHE A 156 -3.04 18.51 -25.56
N SER A 157 -2.98 19.37 -26.58
CA SER A 157 -3.29 20.80 -26.49
C SER A 157 -4.75 21.11 -26.13
N GLU A 158 -5.67 20.17 -26.37
CA GLU A 158 -7.09 20.29 -26.04
C GLU A 158 -7.40 19.76 -24.64
N GLU A 159 -6.66 18.72 -24.20
CA GLU A 159 -6.80 18.10 -22.88
C GLU A 159 -6.12 18.90 -21.76
N TRP A 160 -4.95 19.49 -22.05
CA TRP A 160 -4.16 20.22 -21.05
C TRP A 160 -4.91 21.34 -20.31
N PRO A 161 -5.76 22.19 -20.96
CA PRO A 161 -6.56 23.18 -20.24
C PRO A 161 -7.44 22.58 -19.15
N ILE A 162 -7.93 21.35 -19.35
CA ILE A 162 -8.77 20.64 -18.38
C ILE A 162 -7.91 20.12 -17.23
N VAL A 163 -6.74 19.54 -17.53
CA VAL A 163 -5.73 19.16 -16.51
C VAL A 163 -5.31 20.36 -15.68
N HIS A 164 -5.02 21.50 -16.31
CA HIS A 164 -4.68 22.75 -15.64
C HIS A 164 -5.81 23.21 -14.70
N ALA A 165 -7.06 23.18 -15.15
CA ALA A 165 -8.22 23.52 -14.33
C ALA A 165 -8.42 22.54 -13.16
N PHE A 166 -8.19 21.25 -13.38
CA PHE A 166 -8.19 20.22 -12.36
C PHE A 166 -7.14 20.53 -11.28
N LEU A 167 -5.88 20.71 -11.67
CA LEU A 167 -4.77 21.04 -10.76
C LEU A 167 -5.01 22.35 -10.02
N SER A 168 -5.59 23.36 -10.67
CA SER A 168 -5.86 24.68 -10.07
C SER A 168 -6.89 24.63 -8.93
N ARG A 169 -7.84 23.70 -8.98
CA ARG A 169 -8.91 23.55 -7.97
C ARG A 169 -8.48 22.74 -6.74
N LEU A 170 -7.35 22.05 -6.81
CA LEU A 170 -6.86 21.24 -5.69
C LEU A 170 -6.44 22.10 -4.50
N LYS A 171 -6.60 21.57 -3.29
CA LYS A 171 -6.12 22.22 -2.07
C LYS A 171 -4.59 22.34 -2.13
N LYS A 172 -4.08 23.56 -1.95
CA LYS A 172 -2.65 23.90 -2.04
C LYS A 172 -1.96 23.92 -0.68
N PRO A 173 -0.65 23.66 -0.59
CA PRO A 173 0.23 23.19 -1.67
C PRO A 173 -0.14 21.78 -2.18
N ALA A 174 -0.02 21.55 -3.49
CA ALA A 174 -0.23 20.23 -4.10
C ALA A 174 1.11 19.65 -4.60
N CYS A 175 1.25 18.33 -4.61
CA CYS A 175 2.46 17.66 -5.10
C CYS A 175 2.11 16.61 -6.16
N ILE A 176 2.64 16.77 -7.37
CA ILE A 176 2.62 15.76 -8.42
C ILE A 176 3.68 14.71 -8.09
N ILE A 177 3.29 13.45 -8.17
CA ILE A 177 4.09 12.29 -7.78
C ILE A 177 4.05 11.31 -8.94
N ALA A 178 5.20 11.04 -9.55
CA ALA A 178 5.34 10.02 -10.58
C ALA A 178 6.44 9.03 -10.18
N HIS A 179 6.38 7.81 -10.70
CA HIS A 179 7.39 6.79 -10.43
C HIS A 179 8.50 6.85 -11.47
N ASN A 180 9.73 7.19 -11.05
CA ASN A 180 10.83 7.48 -11.97
C ASN A 180 10.55 8.67 -12.91
N GLY A 181 9.69 9.59 -12.45
CA GLY A 181 9.23 10.74 -13.23
C GLY A 181 10.34 11.69 -13.66
N ALA A 182 11.43 11.82 -12.88
CA ALA A 182 12.55 12.68 -13.26
C ALA A 182 13.28 12.19 -14.52
N ASN A 183 13.24 10.88 -14.78
CA ASN A 183 13.80 10.26 -15.98
C ASN A 183 12.77 10.09 -17.10
N PHE A 184 11.47 10.16 -16.79
CA PHE A 184 10.39 9.91 -17.76
C PHE A 184 9.29 10.98 -17.73
N ASP A 185 8.26 10.81 -16.90
CA ASP A 185 6.99 11.56 -16.98
C ASP A 185 7.15 13.07 -16.93
N PHE A 186 8.04 13.59 -16.08
CA PHE A 186 8.25 15.03 -15.97
C PHE A 186 8.94 15.58 -17.22
N ARG A 187 9.86 14.85 -17.82
CA ARG A 187 10.51 15.25 -19.07
C ARG A 187 9.53 15.21 -20.23
N LEU A 188 8.70 14.17 -20.27
CA LEU A 188 7.66 14.00 -21.27
C LEU A 188 6.59 15.10 -21.17
N LEU A 189 6.13 15.41 -19.95
CA LEU A 189 5.21 16.52 -19.68
C LEU A 189 5.77 17.83 -20.22
N TYR A 190 7.02 18.13 -19.87
CA TYR A 190 7.66 19.36 -20.32
C TYR A 190 7.75 19.43 -21.85
N ALA A 191 8.15 18.34 -22.50
CA ALA A 191 8.24 18.28 -23.95
C ALA A 191 6.88 18.53 -24.63
N GLU A 192 5.80 17.92 -24.13
CA GLU A 192 4.44 18.15 -24.65
C GLU A 192 3.96 19.58 -24.44
N LEU A 193 4.23 20.16 -23.26
CA LEU A 193 3.85 21.55 -22.99
C LEU A 193 4.57 22.55 -23.89
N VAL A 194 5.87 22.34 -24.14
CA VAL A 194 6.66 23.19 -25.05
C VAL A 194 6.21 22.99 -26.49
N LYS A 195 6.11 21.74 -26.96
CA LYS A 195 5.69 21.41 -28.33
C LYS A 195 4.36 22.05 -28.68
N ASN A 196 3.40 22.00 -27.75
CA ASN A 196 2.05 22.51 -27.96
C ASN A 196 1.88 23.99 -27.56
N LYS A 197 2.96 24.69 -27.14
CA LYS A 197 2.93 26.09 -26.68
C LYS A 197 1.94 26.33 -25.53
N MET A 198 1.81 25.34 -24.65
CA MET A 198 0.88 25.39 -23.51
C MET A 198 1.44 26.20 -22.33
N MET A 199 2.76 26.34 -22.25
CA MET A 199 3.45 27.01 -21.14
C MET A 199 3.06 28.49 -20.96
N GLU A 200 2.85 29.20 -22.06
CA GLU A 200 2.49 30.62 -22.03
C GLU A 200 1.03 30.84 -21.61
N LYS A 201 0.14 29.92 -22.00
CA LYS A 201 -1.31 30.06 -21.83
C LYS A 201 -1.83 29.39 -20.55
N TYR A 202 -1.23 28.27 -20.18
CA TYR A 202 -1.63 27.40 -19.08
C TYR A 202 -0.38 26.85 -18.35
N PRO A 203 0.44 27.72 -17.73
CA PRO A 203 1.57 27.29 -16.91
C PRO A 203 1.10 26.46 -15.72
N LEU A 204 1.98 25.63 -15.13
CA LEU A 204 1.60 24.93 -13.90
C LEU A 204 1.35 25.93 -12.76
N PRO A 205 0.30 25.74 -11.93
CA PRO A 205 0.02 26.64 -10.82
C PRO A 205 1.21 26.72 -9.85
N GLU A 206 1.50 27.92 -9.33
CA GLU A 206 2.72 28.23 -8.55
C GLU A 206 2.91 27.34 -7.31
N ASP A 207 1.81 26.91 -6.69
CA ASP A 207 1.81 26.05 -5.50
C ASP A 207 1.70 24.54 -5.82
N VAL A 208 2.15 24.15 -7.02
CA VAL A 208 2.33 22.76 -7.42
C VAL A 208 3.81 22.40 -7.36
N TYR A 209 4.11 21.33 -6.63
CA TYR A 209 5.43 20.77 -6.45
C TYR A 209 5.52 19.40 -7.12
N PHE A 210 6.72 18.86 -7.22
CA PHE A 210 7.00 17.56 -7.81
C PHE A 210 7.76 16.68 -6.83
N LEU A 211 7.56 15.37 -6.95
CA LEU A 211 8.28 14.34 -6.21
C LEU A 211 8.48 13.12 -7.11
N ASP A 212 9.70 12.62 -7.18
CA ASP A 212 9.98 11.31 -7.79
C ASP A 212 9.86 10.21 -6.73
N SER A 213 8.84 9.35 -6.87
CA SER A 213 8.58 8.31 -5.89
C SER A 213 9.62 7.18 -5.92
N TYR A 214 10.31 6.96 -7.04
CA TYR A 214 11.40 5.98 -7.11
C TYR A 214 12.54 6.40 -6.18
N MET A 215 12.93 7.68 -6.21
CA MET A 215 13.91 8.24 -5.28
C MET A 215 13.41 8.22 -3.84
N ALA A 216 12.12 8.51 -3.62
CA ALA A 216 11.52 8.47 -2.29
C ALA A 216 11.63 7.10 -1.63
N PHE A 217 11.21 6.04 -2.33
CA PHE A 217 11.27 4.69 -1.77
C PHE A 217 12.71 4.22 -1.55
N LEU A 218 13.63 4.54 -2.47
CA LEU A 218 15.05 4.24 -2.29
C LEU A 218 15.62 4.85 -1.01
N ASP A 219 15.34 6.13 -0.76
CA ASP A 219 15.89 6.84 0.40
C ASP A 219 15.24 6.42 1.72
N ILE A 220 13.93 6.18 1.71
CA ILE A 220 13.21 5.69 2.90
C ILE A 220 13.76 4.31 3.31
N GLU A 221 13.93 3.41 2.34
CA GLU A 221 14.49 2.07 2.59
C GLU A 221 15.96 2.13 2.96
N ARG A 222 16.75 3.02 2.35
CA ARG A 222 18.15 3.21 2.74
C ARG A 222 18.28 3.64 4.19
N GLY A 223 17.51 4.64 4.61
CA GLY A 223 17.50 5.07 6.01
C GLY A 223 17.03 3.97 6.96
N HIS A 224 16.09 3.12 6.53
CA HIS A 224 15.67 1.94 7.31
C HIS A 224 16.81 0.93 7.45
N PHE A 225 17.50 0.60 6.36
CA PHE A 225 18.59 -0.37 6.36
C PHE A 225 19.79 0.12 7.16
N ASP A 226 20.13 1.40 7.10
CA ASP A 226 21.17 1.99 7.94
C ASP A 226 20.82 1.85 9.44
N ASN A 227 19.55 2.07 9.81
CA ASN A 227 19.10 1.85 11.19
C ASN A 227 19.17 0.37 11.61
N LEU A 228 18.83 -0.56 10.71
CA LEU A 228 18.95 -2.00 10.94
C LEU A 228 20.42 -2.40 11.13
N ALA A 229 21.33 -1.87 10.31
CA ALA A 229 22.76 -2.13 10.42
C ALA A 229 23.31 -1.67 11.76
N VAL A 230 23.00 -0.43 12.17
CA VAL A 230 23.42 0.11 13.47
C VAL A 230 22.83 -0.71 14.62
N THR A 231 21.54 -1.03 14.57
CA THR A 231 20.87 -1.80 15.63
C THR A 231 21.46 -3.20 15.74
N THR A 232 21.72 -3.86 14.62
CA THR A 232 22.27 -5.23 14.61
C THR A 232 23.69 -5.25 15.15
N ASN A 233 24.53 -4.30 14.76
CA ASN A 233 25.94 -4.27 15.15
C ASN A 233 26.16 -3.77 16.59
N THR A 234 25.15 -3.16 17.24
CA THR A 234 25.25 -2.66 18.62
C THR A 234 24.74 -3.66 19.66
N VAL A 235 23.93 -4.64 19.26
CA VAL A 235 23.38 -5.67 20.16
C VAL A 235 24.41 -6.78 20.35
N ASN A 236 24.66 -7.17 21.61
CA ASN A 236 25.42 -8.38 21.92
C ASN A 236 24.49 -9.59 21.82
N TRP A 237 24.46 -10.20 20.64
CA TRP A 237 23.56 -11.30 20.31
C TRP A 237 23.87 -12.58 21.09
N ALA A 238 25.13 -12.84 21.44
CA ALA A 238 25.48 -13.97 22.30
C ALA A 238 24.72 -13.92 23.64
N LYS A 239 24.67 -12.75 24.29
CA LYS A 239 23.91 -12.55 25.53
C LYS A 239 22.39 -12.67 25.33
N VAL A 240 21.88 -12.22 24.18
CA VAL A 240 20.44 -12.35 23.87
C VAL A 240 20.08 -13.81 23.66
N SER A 241 20.89 -14.56 22.92
CA SER A 241 20.73 -15.99 22.70
C SER A 241 20.77 -16.78 24.01
N GLU A 242 21.73 -16.50 24.90
CA GLU A 242 21.80 -17.09 26.24
C GLU A 242 20.53 -16.80 27.06
N ALA A 243 20.09 -15.53 27.10
CA ALA A 243 18.89 -15.15 27.83
C ALA A 243 17.62 -15.83 27.28
N VAL A 244 17.54 -16.05 25.97
CA VAL A 244 16.43 -16.76 25.32
C VAL A 244 16.44 -18.24 25.67
N VAL A 245 17.61 -18.89 25.69
CA VAL A 245 17.76 -20.29 26.12
C VAL A 245 17.28 -20.44 27.57
N VAL A 246 17.76 -19.58 28.48
CA VAL A 246 17.35 -19.59 29.90
C VAL A 246 15.85 -19.36 30.05
N ALA A 247 15.27 -18.42 29.30
CA ALA A 247 13.83 -18.15 29.35
C ALA A 247 13.00 -19.34 28.82
N ARG A 248 13.50 -20.09 27.84
CA ARG A 248 12.86 -21.31 27.32
C ARG A 248 12.90 -22.43 28.34
N GLU A 249 14.06 -22.66 28.97
CA GLU A 249 14.23 -23.68 30.02
C GLU A 249 13.27 -23.42 31.19
N LEU A 250 13.21 -22.19 31.70
CA LEU A 250 12.28 -21.79 32.78
C LEU A 250 10.81 -21.95 32.37
N SER A 251 10.47 -21.76 31.10
CA SER A 251 9.10 -21.92 30.60
C SER A 251 8.73 -23.40 30.48
N GLN A 252 9.67 -24.26 30.06
CA GLN A 252 9.47 -25.71 30.01
C GLN A 252 9.33 -26.29 31.41
N GLU A 253 10.19 -25.91 32.36
CA GLU A 253 10.09 -26.35 33.76
C GLU A 253 8.74 -25.98 34.39
N ARG A 254 8.23 -24.76 34.13
CA ARG A 254 6.90 -24.34 34.59
C ARG A 254 5.76 -25.16 33.96
N SER A 255 5.91 -25.58 32.71
CA SER A 255 4.89 -26.41 32.04
C SER A 255 4.87 -27.85 32.58
N VAL A 256 6.04 -28.43 32.87
CA VAL A 256 6.17 -29.77 33.47
C VAL A 256 5.64 -29.77 34.91
N ALA A 257 6.02 -28.78 35.73
CA ALA A 257 5.52 -28.65 37.10
C ALA A 257 3.99 -28.43 37.15
N ALA A 258 3.41 -27.73 36.18
CA ALA A 258 1.96 -27.57 36.08
C ALA A 258 1.25 -28.89 35.68
N GLN A 259 1.88 -29.74 34.86
CA GLN A 259 1.34 -31.06 34.52
C GLN A 259 1.38 -32.02 35.72
N GLU A 260 2.49 -32.06 36.47
CA GLU A 260 2.60 -32.89 37.69
C GLU A 260 1.60 -32.46 38.79
N SER A 261 1.35 -31.15 38.93
CA SER A 261 0.34 -30.62 39.87
C SER A 261 -1.10 -31.03 39.51
N THR A 262 -1.36 -31.28 38.22
CA THR A 262 -2.69 -31.68 37.73
C THR A 262 -2.94 -33.17 37.92
N GLU A 263 -1.90 -34.01 37.86
CA GLU A 263 -1.97 -35.45 38.14
C GLU A 263 -2.23 -35.74 39.63
N VAL A 264 -1.58 -35.00 40.54
CA VAL A 264 -1.81 -35.14 42.01
C VAL A 264 -3.24 -34.75 42.42
N THR A 265 -3.92 -33.90 41.63
CA THR A 265 -5.30 -33.48 41.93
C THR A 265 -6.34 -34.52 41.44
N LEU A 266 -5.98 -35.41 40.52
CA LEU A 266 -6.86 -36.47 40.00
C LEU A 266 -6.87 -37.73 40.88
N GLU A 267 -5.82 -37.99 41.66
CA GLU A 267 -5.80 -39.12 42.60
C GLU A 267 -6.62 -38.87 43.89
N ILE A 268 -6.91 -37.62 44.25
CA ILE A 268 -7.66 -37.30 45.50
C ILE A 268 -9.19 -37.40 45.32
N LYS A 269 -9.72 -37.56 44.10
CA LYS A 269 -11.17 -37.61 43.84
C LYS A 269 -11.76 -39.02 43.63
N GLN A 270 -10.99 -40.08 43.84
CA GLN A 270 -11.48 -41.47 43.80
C GLN A 270 -11.77 -42.06 45.19
N GLU A 271 -12.46 -41.32 46.06
CA GLU A 271 -13.12 -41.92 47.22
C GLU A 271 -14.26 -40.99 47.63
N ILE A 272 -15.49 -41.40 47.33
CA ILE A 272 -16.76 -41.16 48.06
C ILE A 272 -17.89 -41.56 47.10
N VAL A 273 -18.43 -42.76 47.34
CA VAL A 273 -19.75 -43.22 46.88
C VAL A 273 -20.74 -42.90 48.00
N PRO A 274 -21.96 -42.42 47.68
CA PRO A 274 -23.12 -43.20 48.10
C PRO A 274 -24.23 -43.26 47.05
N ASP A 275 -24.53 -44.51 46.67
CA ASP A 275 -25.82 -45.19 46.68
C ASP A 275 -27.10 -44.36 46.93
N SER A 276 -28.10 -44.49 46.05
CA SER A 276 -29.54 -44.48 46.36
C SER A 276 -30.39 -44.87 45.14
N GLN A 277 -31.28 -45.81 45.38
CA GLN A 277 -32.21 -46.49 44.46
C GLN A 277 -33.48 -45.67 44.12
N ASP A 278 -34.06 -46.05 42.97
CA ASP A 278 -35.48 -46.24 42.63
C ASP A 278 -36.58 -45.44 43.35
N VAL A 279 -37.39 -44.70 42.57
CA VAL A 279 -38.87 -44.76 42.63
C VAL A 279 -39.46 -44.48 41.24
N ALA A 280 -40.24 -45.43 40.73
CA ALA A 280 -41.12 -45.31 39.56
C ALA A 280 -42.47 -44.67 39.94
N GLY A 281 -43.09 -43.95 39.01
CA GLY A 281 -44.47 -43.45 39.15
C GLY A 281 -45.06 -42.98 37.83
N SER A 282 -45.99 -43.78 37.30
CA SER A 282 -46.77 -43.62 36.06
C SER A 282 -47.95 -42.64 36.18
N ALA A 283 -48.40 -42.09 35.04
CA ALA A 283 -49.79 -41.89 34.60
C ALA A 283 -49.78 -40.81 33.48
N ASP A 284 -50.02 -41.13 32.20
CA ASP A 284 -51.28 -41.42 31.50
C ASP A 284 -52.08 -40.19 31.03
N ALA A 285 -52.38 -40.24 29.70
CA ALA A 285 -53.57 -39.75 28.99
C ALA A 285 -53.74 -38.22 28.87
N ASP A 286 -54.32 -37.62 27.82
CA ASP A 286 -55.03 -38.11 26.64
C ASP A 286 -55.29 -36.93 25.66
N THR A 287 -55.50 -37.25 24.36
CA THR A 287 -56.39 -36.63 23.33
C THR A 287 -56.57 -35.09 23.21
N THR A 288 -56.82 -34.42 22.07
CA THR A 288 -57.53 -34.64 20.78
C THR A 288 -57.27 -33.37 19.90
N ALA A 289 -57.01 -33.40 18.59
CA ALA A 289 -57.84 -33.60 17.38
C ALA A 289 -58.44 -32.33 16.71
N ALA A 290 -58.56 -32.41 15.37
CA ALA A 290 -59.34 -31.63 14.37
C ALA A 290 -58.67 -30.38 13.72
N ALA A 291 -58.30 -30.36 12.42
CA ALA A 291 -59.10 -30.38 11.15
C ALA A 291 -59.66 -28.98 10.78
N LEU A 292 -59.75 -28.44 9.55
CA LEU A 292 -59.60 -28.88 8.15
C LEU A 292 -59.62 -27.60 7.21
N ASN A 293 -59.26 -27.77 5.93
CA ASN A 293 -59.73 -27.07 4.70
C ASN A 293 -59.07 -25.78 4.13
N ALA A 294 -58.24 -26.01 3.09
CA ALA A 294 -58.43 -25.78 1.65
C ALA A 294 -59.00 -24.46 1.02
N ALA A 295 -58.18 -23.96 0.08
CA ALA A 295 -58.47 -23.46 -1.30
C ALA A 295 -59.08 -22.06 -1.55
N LEU A 296 -58.35 -21.22 -2.29
CA LEU A 296 -58.69 -20.61 -3.61
C LEU A 296 -57.76 -19.42 -3.94
N ALA A 297 -57.34 -19.31 -5.19
CA ALA A 297 -56.74 -18.14 -5.85
C ALA A 297 -57.71 -17.66 -6.97
N PRO A 298 -57.46 -16.60 -7.79
CA PRO A 298 -56.54 -15.44 -7.78
C PRO A 298 -57.37 -14.12 -8.06
N PRO A 299 -56.96 -13.01 -8.76
CA PRO A 299 -55.66 -12.51 -9.27
C PRO A 299 -55.45 -10.96 -8.98
N PRO A 300 -54.82 -10.09 -9.82
CA PRO A 300 -53.75 -9.19 -9.37
C PRO A 300 -54.03 -7.66 -9.51
N GLU A 301 -53.32 -6.78 -8.81
CA GLU A 301 -53.03 -5.41 -9.30
C GLU A 301 -52.02 -4.60 -8.43
N VAL A 302 -50.93 -4.18 -9.08
CA VAL A 302 -50.39 -2.81 -9.20
C VAL A 302 -50.07 -1.95 -7.94
N ARG A 303 -48.76 -1.65 -7.81
CA ARG A 303 -48.07 -0.45 -7.27
C ARG A 303 -48.22 -0.11 -5.77
N GLU A 304 -47.10 -0.07 -5.03
CA GLU A 304 -46.33 1.16 -4.72
C GLU A 304 -45.17 0.89 -3.74
N ALA A 305 -44.29 1.88 -3.64
CA ALA A 305 -43.03 1.91 -2.93
C ALA A 305 -43.11 1.59 -1.42
N GLY A 306 -42.07 0.97 -0.87
CA GLY A 306 -41.97 0.72 0.57
C GLY A 306 -40.58 0.27 1.02
N MET A 307 -39.83 1.19 1.61
CA MET A 307 -38.91 1.05 2.75
C MET A 307 -38.14 -0.28 2.91
N HIS A 308 -36.83 -0.21 2.69
CA HIS A 308 -35.88 -1.20 3.18
C HIS A 308 -35.79 -1.19 4.71
N THR A 309 -36.38 -2.19 5.35
CA THR A 309 -36.07 -2.60 6.74
C THR A 309 -34.79 -3.44 6.79
N PRO A 310 -34.01 -3.37 7.89
CA PRO A 310 -32.72 -4.05 8.01
C PRO A 310 -32.89 -5.57 8.21
N PRO A 311 -31.92 -6.40 7.78
CA PRO A 311 -32.03 -7.84 7.86
C PRO A 311 -32.06 -8.35 9.30
N ARG A 312 -33.06 -9.18 9.56
CA ARG A 312 -33.33 -9.90 10.81
C ARG A 312 -32.22 -10.95 11.02
N LYS A 313 -31.51 -10.87 12.16
CA LYS A 313 -30.51 -11.86 12.59
C LYS A 313 -31.14 -13.25 12.66
N ARG A 314 -30.62 -14.19 11.88
CA ARG A 314 -30.90 -15.63 12.04
C ARG A 314 -30.27 -16.09 13.36
N LYS A 315 -31.02 -16.90 14.13
CA LYS A 315 -30.48 -17.68 15.24
C LYS A 315 -29.67 -18.86 14.66
N PRO A 316 -28.46 -19.14 15.17
CA PRO A 316 -27.70 -20.34 14.80
C PRO A 316 -28.45 -21.61 15.21
N THR A 317 -28.40 -22.62 14.36
CA THR A 317 -28.84 -23.99 14.60
C THR A 317 -27.82 -24.75 15.46
N GLU A 318 -28.27 -25.72 16.27
CA GLU A 318 -27.51 -26.61 17.18
C GLU A 318 -26.40 -27.49 16.52
N ALA A 319 -26.04 -27.22 15.26
CA ALA A 319 -24.89 -27.82 14.58
C ALA A 319 -23.69 -26.86 14.44
N GLU A 320 -23.77 -25.62 14.96
CA GLU A 320 -22.67 -24.63 14.94
C GLU A 320 -21.97 -24.43 16.31
N GLU A 321 -22.34 -25.18 17.35
CA GLU A 321 -21.78 -25.05 18.71
C GLU A 321 -20.51 -25.88 18.98
N SER A 322 -19.98 -26.61 17.98
CA SER A 322 -18.78 -27.45 18.16
C SER A 322 -17.47 -26.86 17.59
N LEU A 323 -17.43 -25.58 17.21
CA LEU A 323 -16.23 -24.96 16.61
C LEU A 323 -15.67 -23.73 17.36
N ILE A 324 -16.20 -23.37 18.52
CA ILE A 324 -15.55 -22.40 19.42
C ILE A 324 -14.64 -23.18 20.38
N LYS A 325 -13.57 -23.76 19.83
CA LYS A 325 -12.37 -24.01 20.65
C LYS A 325 -11.71 -22.65 20.81
N SER A 326 -11.89 -22.05 21.98
CA SER A 326 -11.03 -20.99 22.48
C SER A 326 -9.59 -21.35 22.13
N PRO A 327 -8.85 -20.55 21.34
CA PRO A 327 -7.46 -20.84 21.12
C PRO A 327 -6.79 -20.53 22.45
N SER A 328 -6.61 -21.54 23.29
CA SER A 328 -5.57 -21.56 24.31
C SER A 328 -4.24 -21.51 23.57
N ARG A 329 -3.90 -20.33 23.05
CA ARG A 329 -2.55 -19.99 22.63
C ARG A 329 -1.73 -19.99 23.90
N SER A 330 -1.22 -21.17 24.26
CA SER A 330 0.13 -21.26 24.80
C SER A 330 0.98 -20.42 23.87
N ARG A 331 1.32 -19.20 24.31
CA ARG A 331 2.31 -18.38 23.63
C ARG A 331 3.63 -19.10 23.86
N HIS A 332 3.95 -20.07 23.00
CA HIS A 332 5.34 -20.40 22.77
C HIS A 332 5.99 -19.08 22.36
N LEU A 333 6.76 -18.49 23.28
CA LEU A 333 7.38 -17.18 23.09
C LEU A 333 8.34 -17.17 21.89
N PHE A 334 8.67 -18.34 21.34
CA PHE A 334 9.58 -18.48 20.22
C PHE A 334 9.18 -19.67 19.33
N PRO A 335 9.09 -19.49 17.99
CA PRO A 335 9.07 -20.60 17.05
C PRO A 335 10.36 -21.43 17.15
N GLU A 336 10.27 -22.73 16.86
CA GLU A 336 11.38 -23.69 16.97
C GLU A 336 12.50 -23.47 15.93
N ASN A 337 12.29 -22.64 14.90
CA ASN A 337 13.29 -22.38 13.86
C ASN A 337 13.85 -20.95 13.92
N GLU A 338 15.14 -20.89 14.26
CA GLU A 338 16.09 -19.78 14.12
C GLU A 338 15.73 -18.44 14.77
N ALA A 339 16.32 -18.19 15.94
CA ALA A 339 16.30 -16.89 16.62
C ALA A 339 17.10 -15.84 15.83
N THR A 340 16.51 -15.34 14.74
CA THR A 340 17.09 -14.27 13.91
C THR A 340 16.84 -12.90 14.55
N PRO A 341 17.65 -11.87 14.25
CA PRO A 341 17.45 -10.50 14.74
C PRO A 341 16.03 -9.98 14.53
N MET A 342 15.37 -10.40 13.45
CA MET A 342 13.98 -10.05 13.14
C MET A 342 12.98 -10.38 14.25
N SER A 343 13.24 -11.44 15.02
CA SER A 343 12.36 -11.82 16.14
C SER A 343 12.47 -10.91 17.37
N PHE A 344 13.51 -10.07 17.43
CA PHE A 344 13.79 -9.18 18.56
C PHE A 344 13.60 -7.70 18.24
N LEU A 345 13.59 -7.35 16.95
CA LEU A 345 13.38 -5.98 16.53
C LEU A 345 11.94 -5.54 16.83
N ASN A 346 11.80 -4.38 17.47
CA ASN A 346 10.49 -3.77 17.66
C ASN A 346 9.99 -3.21 16.32
N THR A 347 9.12 -3.97 15.66
CA THR A 347 8.53 -3.60 14.36
C THR A 347 7.21 -2.84 14.50
N ALA A 348 6.74 -2.55 15.72
CA ALA A 348 5.46 -1.87 15.93
C ALA A 348 5.42 -0.49 15.27
N ASN A 349 6.54 0.24 15.29
CA ASN A 349 6.63 1.57 14.68
C ASN A 349 7.03 1.55 13.20
N TRP A 350 7.15 0.37 12.58
CA TRP A 350 7.52 0.27 11.18
C TRP A 350 6.29 0.44 10.29
N SER A 351 6.45 1.17 9.19
CA SER A 351 5.41 1.20 8.17
C SER A 351 5.15 -0.21 7.61
N PRO A 352 3.91 -0.48 7.15
CA PRO A 352 3.58 -1.75 6.49
C PRO A 352 4.59 -2.20 5.43
N ALA A 353 5.09 -1.27 4.61
CA ALA A 353 6.11 -1.54 3.60
C ALA A 353 7.39 -2.11 4.22
N LYS A 354 7.94 -1.44 5.24
CA LYS A 354 9.17 -1.87 5.94
C LYS A 354 8.99 -3.26 6.55
N ARG A 355 7.85 -3.54 7.20
CA ARG A 355 7.54 -4.86 7.77
C ARG A 355 7.55 -5.96 6.71
N ARG A 356 6.95 -5.70 5.54
CA ARG A 356 6.82 -6.70 4.46
C ARG A 356 8.10 -6.89 3.63
N ARG A 357 8.97 -5.89 3.58
CA ARG A 357 10.17 -5.86 2.72
C ARG A 357 11.46 -6.17 3.47
N THR A 358 11.47 -6.08 4.80
CA THR A 358 12.59 -6.55 5.63
C THR A 358 12.53 -8.07 5.74
N THR A 359 13.62 -8.75 5.37
CA THR A 359 13.69 -10.22 5.41
C THR A 359 14.85 -10.69 6.28
N HIS A 360 14.78 -11.94 6.77
CA HIS A 360 15.87 -12.54 7.55
C HIS A 360 17.21 -12.57 6.78
N LYS A 361 17.18 -12.56 5.44
CA LYS A 361 18.37 -12.58 4.58
C LYS A 361 19.24 -11.32 4.70
N LEU A 362 18.72 -10.25 5.29
CA LEU A 362 19.49 -9.04 5.60
C LEU A 362 20.43 -9.25 6.80
N PHE A 363 20.32 -10.37 7.50
CA PHE A 363 21.13 -10.69 8.66
C PHE A 363 21.91 -11.98 8.38
N GLU A 364 23.20 -11.96 8.68
CA GLU A 364 24.10 -13.10 8.55
C GLU A 364 24.60 -13.48 9.94
N GLU A 365 24.64 -14.78 10.22
CA GLU A 365 25.25 -15.29 11.45
C GLU A 365 26.78 -15.20 11.31
N ALA A 366 27.40 -14.50 12.25
CA ALA A 366 28.84 -14.38 12.41
C ALA A 366 29.35 -15.41 13.43
N GLU A 367 30.68 -15.60 13.48
CA GLU A 367 31.31 -16.51 14.44
C GLU A 367 30.90 -16.18 15.89
N GLY A 368 30.65 -17.24 16.68
CA GLY A 368 30.28 -17.13 18.09
C GLY A 368 28.81 -16.79 18.34
N GLY A 369 27.90 -17.09 17.40
CA GLY A 369 26.45 -16.88 17.55
C GLY A 369 26.04 -15.40 17.53
N ASN A 370 26.91 -14.54 16.96
CA ASN A 370 26.59 -13.14 16.73
C ASN A 370 25.85 -12.97 15.41
N TRP A 371 25.08 -11.89 15.27
CA TRP A 371 24.47 -11.52 14.00
C TRP A 371 25.05 -10.21 13.49
N VAL A 372 25.26 -10.14 12.18
CA VAL A 372 25.71 -8.94 11.47
C VAL A 372 24.74 -8.61 10.35
N PHE A 373 24.62 -7.32 10.03
CA PHE A 373 23.83 -6.89 8.89
C PHE A 373 24.59 -7.11 7.58
N SER A 374 23.95 -7.77 6.62
CA SER A 374 24.54 -8.12 5.32
C SER A 374 24.51 -6.92 4.36
N GLU A 375 25.60 -6.16 4.32
CA GLU A 375 25.79 -5.07 3.34
C GLU A 375 25.74 -5.57 1.89
N ASN A 376 26.17 -6.81 1.66
CA ASN A 376 26.11 -7.43 0.34
C ASN A 376 24.66 -7.70 -0.09
N THR A 377 23.83 -8.26 0.81
CA THR A 377 22.41 -8.48 0.53
C THR A 377 21.65 -7.17 0.39
N ALA A 378 21.95 -6.18 1.24
CA ALA A 378 21.41 -4.83 1.13
C ALA A 378 21.76 -4.18 -0.22
N THR A 379 23.03 -4.27 -0.65
CA THR A 379 23.48 -3.75 -1.94
C THR A 379 22.71 -4.41 -3.09
N ARG A 380 22.60 -5.75 -3.09
CA ARG A 380 21.80 -6.47 -4.10
C ARG A 380 20.33 -6.09 -4.05
N PHE A 381 19.78 -5.79 -2.87
CA PHE A 381 18.41 -5.31 -2.73
C PHE A 381 18.19 -3.98 -3.46
N PHE A 382 19.07 -3.00 -3.28
CA PHE A 382 18.93 -1.69 -3.94
C PHE A 382 19.16 -1.73 -5.47
N PHE A 383 20.10 -2.57 -5.94
CA PHE A 383 20.44 -2.63 -7.37
C PHE A 383 19.74 -3.77 -8.13
N GLY A 384 18.99 -4.63 -7.46
CA GLY A 384 18.33 -5.81 -8.03
C GLY A 384 16.97 -5.57 -8.68
N GLY A 385 16.58 -4.31 -8.92
CA GLY A 385 15.29 -3.98 -9.53
C GLY A 385 14.08 -4.08 -8.59
N ASN A 386 14.29 -4.21 -7.28
CA ASN A 386 13.22 -4.25 -6.26
C ASN A 386 12.40 -2.97 -6.13
N PHE A 387 12.80 -1.92 -6.85
CA PHE A 387 12.18 -0.60 -6.85
C PHE A 387 11.42 -0.29 -8.14
N LYS A 388 11.29 -1.23 -9.08
CA LYS A 388 10.29 -1.11 -10.15
C LYS A 388 8.90 -1.10 -9.53
N LEU A 389 7.95 -0.36 -10.11
CA LEU A 389 6.61 -0.21 -9.53
C LEU A 389 5.90 -1.56 -9.38
N GLU A 390 6.01 -2.45 -10.37
CA GLU A 390 5.38 -3.78 -10.30
C GLU A 390 5.95 -4.61 -9.15
N ASN A 391 7.27 -4.57 -8.97
CA ASN A 391 7.95 -5.26 -7.88
C ASN A 391 7.63 -4.65 -6.52
N LEU A 392 7.60 -3.32 -6.41
CA LEU A 392 7.21 -2.62 -5.18
C LEU A 392 5.79 -3.02 -4.79
N TYR A 393 4.85 -2.87 -5.72
CA TYR A 393 3.45 -3.20 -5.54
C TYR A 393 3.27 -4.65 -5.11
N GLN A 394 3.89 -5.60 -5.82
CA GLN A 394 3.80 -7.01 -5.49
C GLN A 394 4.39 -7.32 -4.11
N GLN A 395 5.55 -6.73 -3.78
CA GLN A 395 6.21 -6.99 -2.51
C GLN A 395 5.41 -6.45 -1.32
N VAL A 396 4.77 -5.29 -1.46
CA VAL A 396 3.99 -4.67 -0.38
C VAL A 396 2.54 -5.14 -0.33
N THR A 397 1.87 -5.39 -1.45
CA THR A 397 0.45 -5.81 -1.45
C THR A 397 0.26 -7.32 -1.50
N LYS A 398 1.27 -8.07 -1.97
CA LYS A 398 1.19 -9.49 -2.37
C LYS A 398 0.18 -9.75 -3.49
N LYS A 399 -0.14 -8.74 -4.29
CA LYS A 399 -0.98 -8.83 -5.49
C LYS A 399 -0.20 -8.38 -6.73
N THR A 400 -0.75 -8.68 -7.91
CA THR A 400 -0.34 -8.08 -9.18
C THR A 400 -1.38 -7.06 -9.62
N TYR A 401 -1.04 -6.22 -10.58
CA TYR A 401 -1.97 -5.31 -11.25
C TYR A 401 -1.68 -5.30 -12.75
N ALA A 402 -2.57 -4.68 -13.53
CA ALA A 402 -2.38 -4.50 -14.96
C ALA A 402 -1.42 -3.31 -15.18
N ALA A 403 -0.12 -3.57 -15.09
CA ALA A 403 0.90 -2.59 -15.44
C ALA A 403 0.78 -2.19 -16.91
N HIS A 404 1.33 -1.04 -17.28
CA HIS A 404 1.30 -0.46 -18.63
C HIS A 404 -0.02 0.21 -19.01
N HIS A 405 -0.71 0.71 -17.99
CA HIS A 405 -1.93 1.51 -18.13
C HIS A 405 -1.82 2.66 -17.15
N ALA A 406 -1.82 3.89 -17.66
CA ALA A 406 -1.52 5.07 -16.85
C ALA A 406 -2.41 5.20 -15.60
N HIS A 407 -3.66 4.77 -15.71
CA HIS A 407 -4.58 4.76 -14.56
C HIS A 407 -4.21 3.72 -13.51
N ASP A 408 -3.97 2.47 -13.93
CA ASP A 408 -3.64 1.37 -13.04
C ASP A 408 -2.26 1.58 -12.37
N ASP A 409 -1.30 2.16 -13.10
CA ASP A 409 0.01 2.55 -12.57
C ASP A 409 -0.11 3.68 -11.52
N CYS A 410 -1.00 4.66 -11.72
CA CYS A 410 -1.32 5.66 -10.69
C CYS A 410 -1.92 5.03 -9.42
N GLU A 411 -2.86 4.10 -9.58
CA GLU A 411 -3.47 3.40 -8.44
C GLU A 411 -2.44 2.55 -7.71
N ALA A 412 -1.62 1.79 -8.44
CA ALA A 412 -0.55 0.98 -7.87
C ALA A 412 0.44 1.85 -7.09
N LEU A 413 0.81 3.02 -7.61
CA LEU A 413 1.69 3.95 -6.93
C LEU A 413 1.06 4.54 -5.66
N LEU A 414 -0.23 4.89 -5.70
CA LEU A 414 -0.98 5.31 -4.51
C LEU A 414 -0.97 4.20 -3.44
N GLN A 415 -1.22 2.95 -3.82
CA GLN A 415 -1.19 1.81 -2.89
C GLN A 415 0.19 1.68 -2.26
N VAL A 416 1.26 1.69 -3.05
CA VAL A 416 2.63 1.61 -2.51
C VAL A 416 2.90 2.76 -1.55
N ALA A 417 2.53 3.98 -1.89
CA ALA A 417 2.69 5.13 -1.01
C ALA A 417 1.93 4.96 0.32
N LEU A 418 0.69 4.46 0.29
CA LEU A 418 -0.10 4.17 1.49
C LEU A 418 0.60 3.13 2.40
N PHE A 419 1.23 2.10 1.83
CA PHE A 419 2.01 1.13 2.59
C PHE A 419 3.24 1.74 3.28
N TYR A 420 3.83 2.82 2.74
CA TYR A 420 4.87 3.58 3.45
C TYR A 420 4.30 4.62 4.43
N GLY A 421 3.06 5.07 4.23
CA GLY A 421 2.30 5.90 5.15
C GLY A 421 3.04 7.16 5.61
N SER A 422 3.25 7.31 6.91
CA SER A 422 3.91 8.47 7.50
C SER A 422 5.35 8.68 7.03
N ASP A 423 6.07 7.60 6.69
CA ASP A 423 7.43 7.71 6.15
C ASP A 423 7.41 8.46 4.80
N PHE A 424 6.46 8.13 3.94
CA PHE A 424 6.29 8.77 2.63
C PHE A 424 5.87 10.23 2.78
N LEU A 425 4.91 10.53 3.67
CA LEU A 425 4.48 11.90 3.93
C LEU A 425 5.62 12.78 4.47
N LYS A 426 6.44 12.25 5.39
CA LYS A 426 7.61 12.95 5.92
C LYS A 426 8.64 13.21 4.82
N TYR A 427 8.87 12.24 3.94
CA TYR A 427 9.78 12.41 2.81
C TYR A 427 9.26 13.49 1.84
N MET A 428 8.00 13.39 1.40
CA MET A 428 7.37 14.38 0.51
C MET A 428 7.42 15.80 1.11
N ASP A 429 7.11 15.95 2.40
CA ASP A 429 7.10 17.26 3.06
C ASP A 429 8.52 17.90 3.13
N THR A 430 9.59 17.11 2.98
CA THR A 430 10.97 17.59 3.08
C THR A 430 11.73 17.61 1.76
N ARG A 431 11.29 16.84 0.76
CA ARG A 431 12.02 16.59 -0.49
C ARG A 431 11.29 16.98 -1.76
N ARG A 432 10.03 17.41 -1.68
CA ARG A 432 9.33 17.97 -2.85
C ARG A 432 10.11 19.17 -3.40
N GLU A 433 10.07 19.36 -4.71
CA GLU A 433 10.74 20.48 -5.38
C GLU A 433 9.77 21.24 -6.28
N LYS A 434 9.99 22.55 -6.43
CA LYS A 434 9.46 23.27 -7.60
C LYS A 434 10.41 23.00 -8.77
N ILE A 435 9.86 22.78 -9.95
CA ILE A 435 10.65 22.62 -11.16
C ILE A 435 10.45 23.91 -11.98
N PRO A 436 11.41 24.87 -11.96
CA PRO A 436 11.16 26.24 -12.42
C PRO A 436 10.67 26.34 -13.86
N ILE A 437 11.16 25.46 -14.74
CA ILE A 437 10.80 25.48 -16.16
C ILE A 437 9.30 25.33 -16.40
N PHE A 438 8.51 24.84 -15.42
CA PHE A 438 7.05 24.65 -15.54
C PHE A 438 6.18 25.87 -15.15
N HIS A 439 6.76 26.90 -14.53
CA HIS A 439 5.97 27.98 -13.92
C HIS A 439 6.01 29.31 -14.69
N GLY A 440 6.51 29.30 -15.93
CA GLY A 440 6.81 30.51 -16.69
C GLY A 440 8.10 31.19 -16.20
N GLN A 441 8.80 31.89 -17.10
CA GLN A 441 9.91 32.78 -16.72
C GLN A 441 9.39 34.15 -16.32
#